data_AF-A0A2D4WWT2-F1
#
_entry.id   AF-A0A2D4WWT2-F1
#
_cell.length_a   1.000
_cell.length_b   1.000
_cell.length_c   1.000
_cell.angle_alpha   90.00
_cell.angle_beta   90.00
_cell.angle_gamma   90.00
#
_symmetry.space_group_name_H-M   'P 1'
#
loop_
_entity.id
_entity.type
_entity.pdbx_description
1 polymer ?
#
loop_
_entity_poly.entity_id
_entity_poly.type
_entity_poly.pdbx_seq_one_letter_code
_entity_poly.pdbx_strand_id
1 'polypeptide(L)'
;MKKLLLLSALLIFACSSDSGDSSYNECTYEPTLQANEVTDITLTSAVLNGSVSIVSQYCDPYYTEQGFVYSTQSNPTLDDNSLVLQGANISTLIENLEPATTYYARVFLTNALGTWYGNEISFDTYAFENCNGDLVSTIVYGTQRWTVENACFTTYRDGTPIVDFNLTGAPIGDYVSNPSDPSGGILYNQYAISGLSFYGGVYELREFAPDGWHVPTVSEWITLREYLVSNGYTTESYSLAKSLASNSGWNTNSNPLSPGYNQSSNNSSGFNAKPIGFFNVSQFVGIGQYAFFSSSTQGVAIGISDGSNLSFGNIGDLNAIGTEMSDSAFINAGLGDINTSIPYYYFPVRFVKD
;
A
#
# COMPACT_ATOMS: atom_id res chain seq x y z
N MET A 1 51.13 -95.83 3.03
CA MET A 1 50.73 -94.45 2.63
C MET A 1 50.84 -93.58 3.88
N LYS A 2 51.86 -92.70 3.98
CA LYS A 2 51.73 -91.21 3.97
C LYS A 2 50.59 -90.72 4.88
N LYS A 3 50.70 -89.87 5.90
CA LYS A 3 51.58 -88.75 6.30
C LYS A 3 51.23 -88.42 7.79
N LEU A 4 52.19 -88.14 8.67
CA LEU A 4 52.77 -86.83 9.03
C LEU A 4 52.01 -86.04 10.12
N LEU A 5 52.76 -85.69 11.17
CA LEU A 5 52.52 -84.81 12.32
C LEU A 5 51.83 -83.47 11.99
N LEU A 6 51.14 -82.84 12.96
CA LEU A 6 51.68 -81.65 13.67
C LEU A 6 50.85 -81.21 14.89
N LEU A 7 51.60 -80.81 15.91
CA LEU A 7 51.27 -80.12 17.15
C LEU A 7 50.81 -78.67 16.85
N SER A 8 49.74 -78.16 17.47
CA SER A 8 49.41 -76.73 17.44
C SER A 8 49.30 -76.17 18.87
N ALA A 9 50.24 -75.29 19.20
CA ALA A 9 50.34 -74.56 20.45
C ALA A 9 49.59 -73.21 20.39
N LEU A 10 49.16 -72.79 21.60
CA LEU A 10 48.85 -71.44 22.10
C LEU A 10 49.29 -70.24 21.25
N LEU A 11 48.46 -69.19 21.20
CA LEU A 11 48.82 -67.80 21.51
C LEU A 11 47.58 -66.89 21.39
N ILE A 12 47.08 -66.43 22.54
CA ILE A 12 46.08 -65.35 22.64
C ILE A 12 46.87 -64.05 22.53
N PHE A 13 46.77 -63.35 21.40
CA PHE A 13 47.28 -62.00 21.27
C PHE A 13 46.29 -61.03 21.91
N ALA A 14 46.59 -60.61 23.13
CA ALA A 14 46.11 -59.35 23.68
C ALA A 14 46.92 -58.22 23.02
N CYS A 15 46.32 -57.52 22.06
CA CYS A 15 46.88 -56.28 21.54
C CYS A 15 46.51 -55.14 22.49
N SER A 16 47.43 -54.84 23.41
CA SER A 16 47.54 -53.53 24.04
C SER A 16 48.15 -52.59 23.01
N SER A 17 47.35 -51.66 22.47
CA SER A 17 47.91 -50.47 21.80
C SER A 17 47.98 -49.34 22.82
N ASP A 18 49.22 -48.96 23.03
CA ASP A 18 49.79 -47.90 23.87
C ASP A 18 49.01 -46.58 23.86
N SER A 19 49.08 -45.91 25.01
CA SER A 19 48.51 -44.59 25.28
C SER A 19 49.16 -43.50 24.43
N GLY A 20 48.35 -42.89 23.57
CA GLY A 20 48.56 -41.53 23.09
C GLY A 20 47.31 -40.72 23.42
N ASP A 21 47.27 -40.16 24.63
CA ASP A 21 46.36 -39.06 24.96
C ASP A 21 46.73 -37.88 24.05
N SER A 22 46.05 -37.81 22.92
CA SER A 22 46.02 -36.65 22.05
C SER A 22 44.64 -36.07 22.24
N SER A 23 44.49 -35.19 23.23
CA SER A 23 43.34 -34.33 23.37
C SER A 23 43.28 -33.41 22.13
N TYR A 24 42.77 -33.93 21.01
CA TYR A 24 42.23 -33.08 19.98
C TYR A 24 41.05 -32.36 20.64
N ASN A 25 41.25 -31.09 20.95
CA ASN A 25 40.14 -30.26 21.40
C ASN A 25 39.17 -30.17 20.23
N GLU A 26 38.02 -30.84 20.33
CA GLU A 26 36.98 -30.76 19.33
C GLU A 26 36.47 -29.32 19.23
N CYS A 27 36.19 -28.84 18.01
CA CYS A 27 35.60 -27.54 17.78
C CYS A 27 34.23 -27.49 18.48
N THR A 28 34.07 -26.57 19.42
CA THR A 28 32.77 -26.25 20.01
C THR A 28 32.28 -24.98 19.35
N TYR A 29 31.14 -25.06 18.67
CA TYR A 29 30.49 -23.91 18.04
C TYR A 29 28.99 -23.96 18.34
N GLU A 30 28.54 -23.14 19.28
CA GLU A 30 27.17 -23.13 19.78
C GLU A 30 26.54 -21.74 19.58
N PRO A 31 25.90 -21.50 18.42
CA PRO A 31 25.11 -20.30 18.20
C PRO A 31 23.81 -20.35 19.00
N THR A 32 23.50 -19.26 19.69
CA THR A 32 22.18 -18.96 20.25
C THR A 32 21.62 -17.77 19.47
N LEU A 33 20.56 -18.02 18.72
CA LEU A 33 19.92 -17.04 17.84
C LEU A 33 18.50 -16.77 18.34
N GLN A 34 18.16 -15.50 18.54
CA GLN A 34 16.85 -15.10 19.02
C GLN A 34 16.26 -14.05 18.08
N ALA A 35 15.10 -14.35 17.49
CA ALA A 35 14.24 -13.35 16.89
C ALA A 35 13.37 -12.76 18.01
N ASN A 36 13.40 -11.43 18.14
CA ASN A 36 12.66 -10.66 19.14
C ASN A 36 11.37 -10.11 18.54
N GLU A 37 10.53 -9.46 19.35
CA GLU A 37 9.29 -8.85 18.89
C GLU A 37 9.53 -7.86 17.73
N VAL A 38 8.66 -7.93 16.73
CA VAL A 38 8.64 -7.03 15.58
C VAL A 38 8.03 -5.70 16.00
N THR A 39 8.66 -4.59 15.63
CA THR A 39 8.20 -3.24 15.97
C THR A 39 7.88 -2.45 14.71
N ASP A 40 7.27 -1.28 14.88
CA ASP A 40 7.00 -0.32 13.80
C ASP A 40 6.35 -0.95 12.57
N ILE A 41 5.42 -1.88 12.81
CA ILE A 41 4.66 -2.55 11.75
C ILE A 41 3.73 -1.53 11.10
N THR A 42 3.75 -1.46 9.77
CA THR A 42 2.87 -0.62 8.95
C THR A 42 2.03 -1.49 8.00
N LEU A 43 1.37 -0.87 7.03
CA LEU A 43 0.69 -1.58 5.94
C LEU A 43 1.68 -2.33 5.04
N THR A 44 2.89 -1.79 4.86
CA THR A 44 3.86 -2.28 3.87
C THR A 44 5.27 -2.47 4.41
N SER A 45 5.48 -2.28 5.71
CA SER A 45 6.80 -2.40 6.33
C SER A 45 6.72 -2.92 7.76
N ALA A 46 7.87 -3.34 8.29
CA ALA A 46 8.05 -3.69 9.69
C ALA A 46 9.53 -3.65 10.08
N VAL A 47 9.84 -3.50 11.37
CA VAL A 47 11.21 -3.57 11.88
C VAL A 47 11.42 -4.92 12.56
N LEU A 48 12.32 -5.73 11.99
CA LEU A 48 12.76 -6.99 12.57
C LEU A 48 13.86 -6.74 13.59
N ASN A 49 13.77 -7.38 14.75
CA ASN A 49 14.73 -7.26 15.84
C ASN A 49 15.23 -8.64 16.27
N GLY A 50 16.50 -8.75 16.64
CA GLY A 50 17.09 -10.04 16.98
C GLY A 50 18.44 -9.94 17.65
N SER A 51 18.90 -11.05 18.22
CA SER A 51 20.21 -11.18 18.81
C SER A 51 20.92 -12.48 18.43
N VAL A 52 22.23 -12.39 18.39
CA VAL A 52 23.15 -13.47 18.03
C VAL A 52 24.23 -13.55 19.11
N SER A 53 24.32 -14.71 19.74
CA SER A 53 25.39 -15.05 20.68
C SER A 53 26.07 -16.33 20.20
N ILE A 54 27.40 -16.35 20.20
CA ILE A 54 28.18 -17.49 19.71
C ILE A 54 29.17 -17.87 20.79
N VAL A 55 29.07 -19.11 21.29
CA VAL A 55 30.14 -19.72 22.09
C VAL A 55 31.01 -20.52 21.13
N SER A 56 32.26 -20.07 20.93
CA SER A 56 33.24 -20.77 20.09
C SER A 56 34.50 -21.11 20.88
N GLN A 57 34.94 -22.37 20.81
CA GLN A 57 36.21 -22.83 21.36
C GLN A 57 36.94 -23.70 20.34
N TYR A 58 38.26 -23.50 20.24
CA TYR A 58 39.16 -24.29 19.39
C TYR A 58 38.90 -24.21 17.87
N CYS A 59 37.98 -23.34 17.44
CA CYS A 59 37.70 -23.02 16.04
C CYS A 59 37.27 -21.56 15.86
N ASP A 60 37.50 -21.04 14.66
CA ASP A 60 37.02 -19.74 14.20
C ASP A 60 36.56 -19.89 12.74
N PRO A 61 35.26 -20.17 12.51
CA PRO A 61 34.78 -20.46 11.17
C PRO A 61 34.78 -19.20 10.30
N TYR A 62 35.58 -19.23 9.25
CA TYR A 62 35.58 -18.22 8.20
C TYR A 62 34.21 -18.14 7.50
N TYR A 63 33.93 -16.95 6.93
CA TYR A 63 32.70 -16.68 6.16
C TYR A 63 31.41 -16.83 6.98
N THR A 64 31.36 -16.19 8.14
CA THR A 64 30.12 -16.12 8.94
C THR A 64 29.21 -15.01 8.40
N GLU A 65 28.05 -15.40 7.91
CA GLU A 65 26.93 -14.52 7.57
C GLU A 65 25.80 -14.72 8.57
N GLN A 66 25.14 -13.64 8.95
CA GLN A 66 24.04 -13.65 9.91
C GLN A 66 23.00 -12.63 9.51
N GLY A 67 21.79 -12.73 10.04
CA GLY A 67 20.74 -11.74 9.81
C GLY A 67 19.36 -12.34 9.92
N PHE A 68 18.42 -11.93 9.05
CA PHE A 68 17.05 -12.43 9.08
C PHE A 68 16.69 -13.19 7.80
N VAL A 69 15.86 -14.22 7.95
CA VAL A 69 15.06 -14.81 6.87
C VAL A 69 13.59 -14.57 7.15
N TYR A 70 12.78 -14.29 6.12
CA TYR A 70 11.35 -14.05 6.28
C TYR A 70 10.53 -14.47 5.05
N SER A 71 9.29 -14.86 5.29
CA SER A 71 8.37 -15.38 4.26
C SER A 71 6.92 -15.27 4.71
N THR A 72 5.97 -15.47 3.80
CA THR A 72 4.55 -15.68 4.13
C THR A 72 4.24 -17.14 4.47
N GLN A 73 5.22 -18.03 4.30
CA GLN A 73 5.17 -19.41 4.75
C GLN A 73 5.95 -19.56 6.07
N SER A 74 5.49 -20.47 6.93
CA SER A 74 6.20 -20.78 8.17
C SER A 74 7.50 -21.54 7.91
N ASN A 75 8.41 -21.42 8.86
CA ASN A 75 9.77 -21.89 8.88
C ASN A 75 10.63 -21.36 7.72
N PRO A 76 10.72 -20.03 7.53
CA PRO A 76 11.55 -19.45 6.47
C PRO A 76 13.01 -19.89 6.61
N THR A 77 13.67 -19.98 5.46
CA THR A 77 15.07 -20.40 5.31
C THR A 77 15.83 -19.43 4.40
N LEU A 78 17.11 -19.70 4.16
CA LEU A 78 17.93 -18.93 3.23
C LEU A 78 17.44 -18.99 1.77
N ASP A 79 16.56 -19.93 1.43
CA ASP A 79 15.94 -20.02 0.09
C ASP A 79 14.75 -19.04 -0.07
N ASP A 80 14.29 -18.41 1.01
CA ASP A 80 13.26 -17.37 1.02
C ASP A 80 13.90 -15.96 0.92
N ASN A 81 13.22 -14.93 1.42
CA ASN A 81 13.83 -13.60 1.54
C ASN A 81 14.84 -13.61 2.69
N SER A 82 16.05 -13.12 2.43
CA SER A 82 17.12 -13.04 3.43
C SER A 82 17.78 -11.66 3.44
N LEU A 83 18.23 -11.25 4.62
CA LEU A 83 18.91 -9.98 4.87
C LEU A 83 20.15 -10.26 5.70
N VAL A 84 21.33 -9.94 5.17
CA VAL A 84 22.60 -10.12 5.87
C VAL A 84 22.92 -8.87 6.69
N LEU A 85 23.12 -9.06 7.99
CA LEU A 85 23.45 -8.05 8.99
C LEU A 85 24.69 -8.46 9.78
N GLN A 86 25.17 -7.57 10.66
CA GLN A 86 26.34 -7.83 11.50
C GLN A 86 26.11 -7.31 12.91
N GLY A 87 26.70 -7.99 13.90
CA GLY A 87 26.67 -7.60 15.31
C GLY A 87 25.88 -8.56 16.19
N ALA A 88 26.00 -8.39 17.51
CA ALA A 88 25.33 -9.24 18.49
C ALA A 88 23.84 -8.91 18.66
N ASN A 89 23.44 -7.66 18.43
CA ASN A 89 22.06 -7.24 18.32
C ASN A 89 21.86 -6.69 16.92
N ILE A 90 20.90 -7.24 16.19
CA ILE A 90 20.61 -6.90 14.81
C ILE A 90 19.18 -6.34 14.72
N SER A 91 19.02 -5.31 13.90
CA SER A 91 17.72 -4.68 13.65
C SER A 91 17.70 -4.13 12.23
N THR A 92 16.59 -4.29 11.51
CA THR A 92 16.44 -3.81 10.14
C THR A 92 14.98 -3.56 9.77
N LEU A 93 14.75 -2.52 8.96
CA LEU A 93 13.47 -2.25 8.32
C LEU A 93 13.31 -3.16 7.09
N ILE A 94 12.18 -3.84 7.00
CA ILE A 94 11.72 -4.53 5.79
C ILE A 94 10.57 -3.75 5.18
N GLU A 95 10.60 -3.54 3.86
CA GLU A 95 9.64 -2.74 3.10
C GLU A 95 9.00 -3.59 2.00
N ASN A 96 8.02 -3.03 1.28
CA ASN A 96 7.29 -3.68 0.19
C ASN A 96 6.55 -4.96 0.61
N LEU A 97 6.10 -5.03 1.86
CA LEU A 97 5.21 -6.07 2.33
C LEU A 97 3.80 -5.85 1.77
N GLU A 98 3.04 -6.93 1.59
CA GLU A 98 1.63 -6.81 1.22
C GLU A 98 0.78 -6.53 2.45
N PRO A 99 -0.17 -5.56 2.40
CA PRO A 99 -1.10 -5.30 3.51
C PRO A 99 -1.94 -6.52 3.90
N ALA A 100 -2.45 -6.51 5.14
CA ALA A 100 -3.28 -7.58 5.70
C ALA A 100 -2.69 -9.00 5.53
N THR A 101 -1.36 -9.11 5.56
CA THR A 101 -0.63 -10.37 5.34
C THR A 101 0.18 -10.77 6.57
N THR A 102 0.11 -12.04 6.92
CA THR A 102 0.95 -12.65 7.96
C THR A 102 2.32 -13.00 7.39
N TYR A 103 3.38 -12.56 8.08
CA TYR A 103 4.76 -12.91 7.79
C TYR A 103 5.39 -13.64 8.97
N TYR A 104 6.30 -14.55 8.64
CA TYR A 104 7.14 -15.30 9.58
C TYR A 104 8.59 -14.87 9.39
N ALA A 105 9.33 -14.70 10.48
CA ALA A 105 10.74 -14.32 10.45
C ALA A 105 11.57 -15.14 11.44
N ARG A 106 12.85 -15.36 11.10
CA ARG A 106 13.84 -16.03 11.93
C ARG A 106 15.19 -15.34 11.80
N VAL A 107 15.97 -15.32 12.87
CA VAL A 107 17.40 -15.01 12.77
C VAL A 107 18.12 -16.22 12.18
N PHE A 108 19.02 -16.01 11.22
CA PHE A 108 19.90 -17.06 10.71
C PHE A 108 21.36 -16.76 11.01
N LEU A 109 22.17 -17.81 11.04
CA LEU A 109 23.62 -17.75 10.98
C LEU A 109 24.11 -18.88 10.09
N THR A 110 25.03 -18.60 9.16
CA THR A 110 25.61 -19.60 8.26
C THR A 110 27.10 -19.40 8.12
N ASN A 111 27.85 -20.49 8.08
CA ASN A 111 29.29 -20.50 7.84
C ASN A 111 29.72 -21.89 7.31
N ALA A 112 31.04 -22.14 7.23
CA ALA A 112 31.58 -23.40 6.75
C ALA A 112 31.20 -24.65 7.59
N LEU A 113 30.77 -24.47 8.83
CA LEU A 113 30.36 -25.56 9.73
C LEU A 113 28.87 -25.92 9.58
N GLY A 114 28.05 -25.01 9.05
CA GLY A 114 26.63 -25.26 8.80
C GLY A 114 25.78 -23.99 8.82
N THR A 115 24.47 -24.21 8.91
CA THR A 115 23.46 -23.17 9.00
C THR A 115 22.57 -23.42 10.21
N TRP A 116 22.36 -22.36 11.00
CA TRP A 116 21.50 -22.36 12.16
C TRP A 116 20.42 -21.31 12.00
N TYR A 117 19.29 -21.57 12.63
CA TYR A 117 18.16 -20.67 12.66
C TYR A 117 17.64 -20.56 14.09
N GLY A 118 17.28 -19.35 14.49
CA GLY A 118 16.65 -19.08 15.78
C GLY A 118 15.20 -19.53 15.85
N ASN A 119 14.53 -19.08 16.91
CA ASN A 119 13.08 -19.19 17.03
C ASN A 119 12.38 -18.47 15.88
N GLU A 120 11.20 -18.96 15.53
CA GLU A 120 10.28 -18.26 14.66
C GLU A 120 9.45 -17.25 15.45
N ILE A 121 9.24 -16.10 14.82
CA ILE A 121 8.24 -15.11 15.20
C ILE A 121 7.31 -14.89 14.01
N SER A 122 6.08 -14.47 14.28
CA SER A 122 5.13 -14.04 13.26
C SER A 122 4.58 -12.66 13.59
N PHE A 123 4.23 -11.92 12.56
CA PHE A 123 3.57 -10.61 12.67
C PHE A 123 2.62 -10.41 11.49
N ASP A 124 1.61 -9.57 11.69
CA ASP A 124 0.65 -9.20 10.66
C ASP A 124 0.87 -7.74 10.27
N THR A 125 1.09 -7.46 8.99
CA THR A 125 1.00 -6.08 8.48
C THR A 125 -0.42 -5.56 8.68
N TYR A 126 -0.57 -4.25 8.87
CA TYR A 126 -1.92 -3.68 9.00
C TYR A 126 -2.77 -3.89 7.76
N ALA A 127 -4.08 -3.84 7.97
CA ALA A 127 -5.09 -3.86 6.92
C ALA A 127 -5.39 -2.43 6.45
N PHE A 128 -5.50 -2.23 5.13
CA PHE A 128 -6.08 -1.00 4.61
C PHE A 128 -7.61 -1.14 4.61
N GLU A 129 -8.25 -0.62 5.65
CA GLU A 129 -9.69 -0.71 5.88
C GLU A 129 -10.44 0.55 5.40
N ASN A 130 -11.67 0.35 4.96
CA ASN A 130 -12.62 1.42 4.67
C ASN A 130 -13.30 1.90 5.96
N CYS A 131 -14.22 2.85 5.84
CA CYS A 131 -14.91 3.41 7.01
C CYS A 131 -15.90 2.48 7.71
N ASN A 132 -16.16 1.31 7.14
CA ASN A 132 -16.97 0.28 7.78
C ASN A 132 -16.10 -0.76 8.51
N GLY A 133 -14.77 -0.65 8.44
CA GLY A 133 -13.83 -1.64 8.98
C GLY A 133 -13.63 -2.85 8.06
N ASP A 134 -14.08 -2.78 6.81
CA ASP A 134 -13.85 -3.82 5.81
C ASP A 134 -12.58 -3.51 4.99
N LEU A 135 -11.90 -4.55 4.46
CA LEU A 135 -10.75 -4.36 3.57
C LEU A 135 -11.14 -3.55 2.33
N VAL A 136 -10.34 -2.53 1.99
CA VAL A 136 -10.53 -1.72 0.80
C VAL A 136 -10.33 -2.57 -0.45
N SER A 137 -11.37 -2.62 -1.28
CA SER A 137 -11.30 -3.30 -2.58
C SER A 137 -10.45 -2.53 -3.58
N THR A 138 -9.67 -3.25 -4.38
CA THR A 138 -8.77 -2.68 -5.40
C THR A 138 -8.92 -3.37 -6.76
N ILE A 139 -8.63 -2.66 -7.84
CA ILE A 139 -8.61 -3.19 -9.21
C ILE A 139 -7.32 -2.76 -9.91
N VAL A 140 -6.75 -3.66 -10.71
CA VAL A 140 -5.60 -3.38 -11.56
C VAL A 140 -6.06 -2.96 -12.96
N TYR A 141 -5.67 -1.75 -13.36
CA TYR A 141 -5.85 -1.20 -14.70
C TYR A 141 -4.48 -1.04 -15.35
N GLY A 142 -4.06 -2.02 -16.13
CA GLY A 142 -2.74 -2.03 -16.77
C GLY A 142 -1.65 -2.16 -15.72
N THR A 143 -0.82 -1.12 -15.58
CA THR A 143 0.25 -1.05 -14.59
C THR A 143 -0.17 -0.45 -13.26
N GLN A 144 -1.39 0.09 -13.14
CA GLN A 144 -1.84 0.81 -11.96
C GLN A 144 -2.83 -0.02 -11.15
N ARG A 145 -2.67 -0.02 -9.82
CA ARG A 145 -3.65 -0.60 -8.89
C ARG A 145 -4.40 0.53 -8.20
N TRP A 146 -5.72 0.58 -8.37
CA TRP A 146 -6.59 1.65 -7.89
C TRP A 146 -7.53 1.15 -6.79
N THR A 147 -7.85 2.00 -5.83
CA THR A 147 -8.99 1.77 -4.93
C THR A 147 -10.31 1.95 -5.70
N VAL A 148 -11.32 1.14 -5.37
CA VAL A 148 -12.69 1.32 -5.89
C VAL A 148 -13.66 1.89 -4.86
N GLU A 149 -13.15 2.25 -3.69
CA GLU A 149 -13.84 2.97 -2.61
C GLU A 149 -13.20 4.35 -2.37
N ASN A 150 -14.05 5.34 -2.04
CA ASN A 150 -13.59 6.71 -1.83
C ASN A 150 -12.94 6.78 -0.46
N ALA A 151 -11.90 7.61 -0.32
CA ALA A 151 -11.30 7.91 0.96
C ALA A 151 -12.35 8.47 1.92
N CYS A 152 -12.19 8.14 3.19
CA CYS A 152 -13.12 8.53 4.23
C CYS A 152 -12.39 8.78 5.58
N PHE A 153 -11.09 9.06 5.52
CA PHE A 153 -10.30 9.43 6.69
C PHE A 153 -10.75 10.74 7.32
N THR A 154 -10.75 10.76 8.64
CA THR A 154 -10.93 11.96 9.46
C THR A 154 -9.65 12.34 10.21
N THR A 155 -8.57 11.58 9.98
CA THR A 155 -7.23 11.80 10.51
C THR A 155 -6.19 11.60 9.41
N TYR A 156 -5.04 12.27 9.52
CA TYR A 156 -3.84 11.94 8.77
C TYR A 156 -3.22 10.62 9.27
N ARG A 157 -2.21 10.11 8.56
CA ARG A 157 -1.54 8.84 8.89
C ARG A 157 -0.94 8.80 10.29
N ASP A 158 -0.49 9.95 10.80
CA ASP A 158 0.05 10.11 12.15
C ASP A 158 -1.01 10.21 13.26
N GLY A 159 -2.30 10.07 12.91
CA GLY A 159 -3.43 10.16 13.82
C GLY A 159 -3.90 11.59 14.09
N THR A 160 -3.26 12.62 13.52
CA THR A 160 -3.71 14.01 13.68
C THR A 160 -5.06 14.20 13.01
N PRO A 161 -6.06 14.82 13.68
CA PRO A 161 -7.34 15.12 13.05
C PRO A 161 -7.23 15.99 11.80
N ILE A 162 -7.94 15.60 10.74
CA ILE A 162 -8.28 16.49 9.63
C ILE A 162 -9.47 17.32 10.11
N VAL A 163 -9.43 18.64 9.90
CA VAL A 163 -10.45 19.52 10.45
C VAL A 163 -11.79 19.31 9.72
N ASP A 164 -12.90 19.22 10.45
CA ASP A 164 -14.24 19.23 9.83
C ASP A 164 -14.62 20.67 9.48
N PHE A 165 -14.87 20.91 8.19
CA PHE A 165 -15.30 22.20 7.67
C PHE A 165 -16.54 22.72 8.40
N ASN A 166 -17.50 21.84 8.70
CA ASN A 166 -18.77 22.23 9.33
C ASN A 166 -18.60 22.73 10.77
N LEU A 167 -17.51 22.38 11.44
CA LEU A 167 -17.25 22.76 12.83
C LEU A 167 -16.49 24.09 12.95
N THR A 168 -15.62 24.39 11.99
CA THR A 168 -14.63 25.47 12.14
C THR A 168 -14.71 26.54 11.06
N GLY A 169 -15.25 26.22 9.88
CA GLY A 169 -15.17 27.07 8.69
C GLY A 169 -13.74 27.40 8.28
N ALA A 170 -12.73 26.66 8.78
CA ALA A 170 -11.32 26.94 8.57
C ALA A 170 -10.87 26.43 7.18
N PRO A 171 -10.24 27.24 6.32
CA PRO A 171 -9.94 26.88 4.91
C PRO A 171 -8.87 25.81 4.66
N ILE A 172 -8.12 25.40 5.69
CA ILE A 172 -6.82 24.74 5.51
C ILE A 172 -6.83 23.34 6.12
N GLY A 173 -6.76 22.33 5.25
CA GLY A 173 -6.57 20.94 5.64
C GLY A 173 -7.81 20.32 6.25
N ASP A 174 -8.92 20.40 5.53
CA ASP A 174 -10.25 20.11 6.05
C ASP A 174 -11.10 19.27 5.08
N TYR A 175 -12.12 18.63 5.66
CA TYR A 175 -13.05 17.77 4.98
C TYR A 175 -14.50 18.19 5.22
N VAL A 176 -15.40 17.72 4.37
CA VAL A 176 -16.85 17.83 4.56
C VAL A 176 -17.49 16.47 4.34
N SER A 177 -18.37 16.06 5.25
CA SER A 177 -19.19 14.86 5.09
C SER A 177 -20.39 15.15 4.19
N ASN A 178 -20.67 14.27 3.23
CA ASN A 178 -21.85 14.36 2.38
C ASN A 178 -23.05 13.71 3.08
N PRO A 179 -24.04 14.49 3.55
CA PRO A 179 -25.20 13.94 4.24
C PRO A 179 -26.10 13.09 3.35
N SER A 180 -25.94 13.15 2.02
CA SER A 180 -26.74 12.39 1.05
C SER A 180 -26.17 11.00 0.75
N ASP A 181 -24.96 10.68 1.22
CA ASP A 181 -24.37 9.34 1.11
C ASP A 181 -24.51 8.60 2.45
N PRO A 182 -25.43 7.64 2.59
CA PRO A 182 -25.59 6.86 3.83
C PRO A 182 -24.37 5.98 4.15
N SER A 183 -23.40 5.84 3.24
CA SER A 183 -22.10 5.20 3.49
C SER A 183 -21.00 6.16 3.97
N GLY A 184 -21.32 7.44 4.25
CA GLY A 184 -20.38 8.38 4.86
C GLY A 184 -19.37 8.99 3.89
N GLY A 185 -19.82 9.35 2.69
CA GLY A 185 -18.93 9.94 1.67
C GLY A 185 -18.29 11.24 2.17
N ILE A 186 -16.97 11.25 2.31
CA ILE A 186 -16.20 12.44 2.71
C ILE A 186 -15.56 13.08 1.47
N LEU A 187 -15.61 14.41 1.40
CA LEU A 187 -14.95 15.21 0.40
C LEU A 187 -13.84 16.02 1.05
N TYR A 188 -12.72 16.18 0.35
CA TYR A 188 -11.52 16.85 0.84
C TYR A 188 -11.15 18.01 -0.06
N ASN A 189 -10.65 19.09 0.53
CA ASN A 189 -10.05 20.16 -0.25
C ASN A 189 -8.60 19.84 -0.64
N GLN A 190 -8.03 20.66 -1.53
CA GLN A 190 -6.67 20.47 -2.03
C GLN A 190 -5.63 20.49 -0.88
N TYR A 191 -5.85 21.31 0.15
CA TYR A 191 -4.92 21.41 1.28
C TYR A 191 -4.83 20.11 2.07
N ALA A 192 -5.97 19.47 2.35
CA ALA A 192 -6.03 18.20 3.06
C ALA A 192 -5.27 17.12 2.29
N ILE A 193 -5.53 16.98 0.99
CA ILE A 193 -4.88 15.93 0.19
C ILE A 193 -3.39 16.20 -0.08
N SER A 194 -2.97 17.47 -0.05
CA SER A 194 -1.55 17.87 -0.11
C SER A 194 -0.86 17.79 1.26
N GLY A 195 -1.57 17.39 2.31
CA GLY A 195 -1.00 17.23 3.64
C GLY A 195 -0.83 18.51 4.44
N LEU A 196 -1.32 19.66 3.96
CA LEU A 196 -1.19 20.92 4.68
C LEU A 196 -2.23 20.99 5.79
N SER A 197 -1.82 20.64 7.01
CA SER A 197 -2.66 20.61 8.20
C SER A 197 -2.54 21.90 9.00
N PHE A 198 -3.67 22.42 9.50
CA PHE A 198 -3.70 23.44 10.55
C PHE A 198 -4.41 22.88 11.79
N TYR A 199 -3.65 22.43 12.78
CA TYR A 199 -4.18 21.84 14.01
C TYR A 199 -3.44 22.39 15.23
N GLY A 200 -4.17 22.68 16.30
CA GLY A 200 -3.59 23.25 17.53
C GLY A 200 -2.90 24.62 17.37
N GLY A 201 -3.20 25.35 16.29
CA GLY A 201 -2.55 26.63 15.98
C GLY A 201 -1.22 26.53 15.24
N VAL A 202 -0.86 25.34 14.75
CA VAL A 202 0.42 25.07 14.05
C VAL A 202 0.16 24.56 12.64
N TYR A 203 0.99 25.00 11.69
CA TYR A 203 1.01 24.49 10.32
C TYR A 203 2.09 23.44 10.17
N GLU A 204 1.71 22.24 9.75
CA GLU A 204 2.63 21.13 9.51
C GLU A 204 2.22 20.35 8.25
N LEU A 205 3.21 19.80 7.55
CA LEU A 205 2.97 18.84 6.47
C LEU A 205 2.77 17.45 7.07
N ARG A 206 1.73 16.77 6.59
CA ARG A 206 1.33 15.44 7.04
C ARG A 206 1.02 14.54 5.86
N GLU A 207 0.97 13.23 6.11
CA GLU A 207 0.66 12.25 5.08
C GLU A 207 -0.84 11.95 5.07
N PHE A 208 -1.50 12.34 3.98
CA PHE A 208 -2.94 12.11 3.79
C PHE A 208 -3.26 10.68 3.38
N ALA A 209 -2.51 10.14 2.42
CA ALA A 209 -2.77 8.80 1.89
C ALA A 209 -2.22 7.71 2.83
N PRO A 210 -2.80 6.50 2.81
CA PRO A 210 -2.26 5.35 3.54
C PRO A 210 -0.87 4.98 3.07
N ASP A 211 -0.11 4.27 3.90
CA ASP A 211 1.22 3.77 3.54
C ASP A 211 1.16 2.83 2.32
N GLY A 212 2.06 3.05 1.35
CA GLY A 212 2.07 2.38 0.04
C GLY A 212 1.02 2.88 -0.97
N TRP A 213 0.36 4.01 -0.70
CA TRP A 213 -0.66 4.61 -1.56
C TRP A 213 -0.47 6.12 -1.68
N HIS A 214 -0.91 6.68 -2.80
CA HIS A 214 -0.93 8.12 -3.02
C HIS A 214 -2.20 8.60 -3.72
N VAL A 215 -2.46 9.91 -3.64
CA VAL A 215 -3.55 10.56 -4.39
C VAL A 215 -3.12 10.70 -5.86
N PRO A 216 -3.90 10.17 -6.82
CA PRO A 216 -3.48 10.09 -8.21
C PRO A 216 -3.21 11.46 -8.83
N THR A 217 -2.17 11.52 -9.65
CA THR A 217 -1.84 12.66 -10.50
C THR A 217 -2.70 12.68 -11.77
N VAL A 218 -2.71 13.80 -12.50
CA VAL A 218 -3.38 13.87 -13.82
C VAL A 218 -2.83 12.83 -14.79
N SER A 219 -1.52 12.59 -14.81
CA SER A 219 -0.89 11.60 -15.68
C SER A 219 -1.42 10.18 -15.42
N GLU A 220 -1.73 9.87 -14.16
CA GLU A 220 -2.25 8.57 -13.78
C GLU A 220 -3.71 8.39 -14.16
N TRP A 221 -4.52 9.43 -14.00
CA TRP A 221 -5.88 9.47 -14.54
C TRP A 221 -5.90 9.33 -16.07
N ILE A 222 -4.93 9.92 -16.78
CA ILE A 222 -4.74 9.73 -18.22
C ILE A 222 -4.38 8.27 -18.53
N THR A 223 -3.48 7.66 -17.76
CA THR A 223 -3.09 6.25 -17.93
C THR A 223 -4.29 5.32 -17.76
N LEU A 224 -5.12 5.54 -16.73
CA LEU A 224 -6.37 4.82 -16.54
C LEU A 224 -7.31 4.97 -17.74
N ARG A 225 -7.50 6.20 -18.22
CA ARG A 225 -8.32 6.48 -19.41
C ARG A 225 -7.87 5.69 -20.63
N GLU A 226 -6.57 5.71 -20.92
CA GLU A 226 -5.98 5.02 -22.07
C GLU A 226 -6.08 3.50 -21.94
N TYR A 227 -5.89 2.96 -20.73
CA TYR A 227 -6.13 1.55 -20.45
C TYR A 227 -7.57 1.14 -20.78
N LEU A 228 -8.55 1.93 -20.32
CA LEU A 228 -9.96 1.61 -20.52
C LEU A 228 -10.34 1.65 -22.02
N VAL A 229 -9.84 2.64 -22.75
CA VAL A 229 -10.05 2.74 -24.21
C VAL A 229 -9.42 1.56 -24.94
N SER A 230 -8.15 1.24 -24.65
CA SER A 230 -7.43 0.15 -25.32
C SER A 230 -7.98 -1.25 -25.02
N ASN A 231 -8.67 -1.43 -23.89
CA ASN A 231 -9.25 -2.71 -23.48
C ASN A 231 -10.75 -2.82 -23.78
N GLY A 232 -11.31 -1.93 -24.61
CA GLY A 232 -12.67 -2.06 -25.13
C GLY A 232 -13.78 -1.82 -24.11
N TYR A 233 -13.49 -1.10 -23.01
CA TYR A 233 -14.53 -0.63 -22.08
C TYR A 233 -15.44 0.43 -22.69
N THR A 234 -15.06 0.94 -23.87
CA THR A 234 -15.78 1.93 -24.64
C THR A 234 -15.62 1.64 -26.14
N THR A 235 -16.69 1.79 -26.92
CA THR A 235 -16.65 1.80 -28.40
C THR A 235 -16.85 3.20 -28.96
N GLU A 236 -17.30 4.14 -28.12
CA GLU A 236 -17.49 5.56 -28.41
C GLU A 236 -17.10 6.34 -27.16
N SER A 237 -16.27 7.37 -27.31
CA SER A 237 -15.76 8.24 -26.24
C SER A 237 -16.65 8.32 -24.98
N TYR A 238 -17.91 8.77 -25.11
CA TYR A 238 -18.82 9.02 -23.98
C TYR A 238 -19.32 7.76 -23.24
N SER A 239 -19.22 6.58 -23.85
CA SER A 239 -19.50 5.31 -23.16
C SER A 239 -18.47 4.98 -22.07
N LEU A 240 -17.31 5.64 -22.07
CA LEU A 240 -16.30 5.51 -21.02
C LEU A 240 -16.82 5.98 -19.65
N ALA A 241 -17.68 7.02 -19.61
CA ALA A 241 -18.30 7.44 -18.36
C ALA A 241 -19.19 6.33 -17.79
N LYS A 242 -19.92 5.60 -18.64
CA LYS A 242 -20.74 4.46 -18.20
C LYS A 242 -19.89 3.31 -17.66
N SER A 243 -18.73 3.04 -18.26
CA SER A 243 -17.87 1.95 -17.77
C SER A 243 -17.34 2.22 -16.37
N LEU A 244 -17.14 3.49 -16.02
CA LEU A 244 -16.68 3.95 -14.71
C LEU A 244 -17.80 4.16 -13.69
N ALA A 245 -18.97 4.63 -14.15
CA ALA A 245 -20.09 5.05 -13.32
C ALA A 245 -20.67 3.91 -12.48
N SER A 246 -21.17 4.23 -11.29
CA SER A 246 -21.95 3.31 -10.45
C SER A 246 -23.25 2.86 -11.11
N ASN A 247 -23.79 1.73 -10.65
CA ASN A 247 -25.02 1.13 -11.19
C ASN A 247 -26.33 1.81 -10.72
N SER A 248 -26.19 2.85 -9.90
CA SER A 248 -27.31 3.59 -9.31
C SER A 248 -26.86 4.98 -8.84
N GLY A 249 -27.82 5.84 -8.54
CA GLY A 249 -27.62 7.16 -7.95
C GLY A 249 -27.54 8.29 -8.96
N TRP A 250 -27.47 7.99 -10.26
CA TRP A 250 -27.48 9.00 -11.32
C TRP A 250 -28.92 9.47 -11.58
N ASN A 251 -29.07 10.73 -11.98
CA ASN A 251 -30.33 11.24 -12.46
C ASN A 251 -30.71 10.52 -13.76
N THR A 252 -31.99 10.18 -13.90
CA THR A 252 -32.46 9.47 -15.10
C THR A 252 -32.25 10.33 -16.34
N ASN A 253 -31.63 9.74 -17.38
CA ASN A 253 -31.34 10.43 -18.62
C ASN A 253 -31.83 9.59 -19.82
N SER A 254 -32.31 10.25 -20.87
CA SER A 254 -32.81 9.60 -22.09
C SER A 254 -31.70 9.32 -23.11
N ASN A 255 -30.52 9.92 -22.97
CA ASN A 255 -29.38 9.70 -23.85
C ASN A 255 -28.72 8.33 -23.56
N PRO A 256 -28.71 7.37 -24.51
CA PRO A 256 -28.14 6.04 -24.30
C PRO A 256 -26.70 6.01 -23.77
N LEU A 257 -25.92 7.03 -24.11
CA LEU A 257 -24.51 7.17 -23.75
C LEU A 257 -24.29 7.76 -22.34
N SER A 258 -25.31 8.34 -21.70
CA SER A 258 -25.17 8.91 -20.36
C SER A 258 -25.15 7.80 -19.28
N PRO A 259 -24.40 7.99 -18.18
CA PRO A 259 -24.52 7.15 -16.98
C PRO A 259 -25.96 7.03 -16.47
N GLY A 260 -26.76 8.09 -16.55
CA GLY A 260 -28.16 8.12 -16.16
C GLY A 260 -29.11 7.23 -16.98
N TYR A 261 -28.70 6.77 -18.17
CA TYR A 261 -29.49 5.88 -19.02
C TYR A 261 -29.22 4.41 -18.69
N ASN A 262 -30.27 3.67 -18.28
CA ASN A 262 -30.16 2.26 -17.88
C ASN A 262 -28.95 1.99 -16.95
N GLN A 263 -28.95 2.64 -15.79
CA GLN A 263 -27.82 2.62 -14.85
C GLN A 263 -27.38 1.20 -14.45
N SER A 264 -28.29 0.22 -14.46
CA SER A 264 -27.95 -1.18 -14.17
C SER A 264 -26.91 -1.79 -15.11
N SER A 265 -26.68 -1.17 -16.29
CA SER A 265 -25.68 -1.58 -17.28
C SER A 265 -24.34 -0.86 -17.15
N ASN A 266 -24.20 0.05 -16.19
CA ASN A 266 -22.96 0.76 -15.94
C ASN A 266 -21.91 -0.13 -15.24
N ASN A 267 -20.78 0.48 -14.90
CA ASN A 267 -19.69 -0.08 -14.11
C ASN A 267 -19.00 -1.32 -14.72
N SER A 268 -18.95 -1.42 -16.05
CA SER A 268 -18.27 -2.55 -16.71
C SER A 268 -16.78 -2.63 -16.35
N SER A 269 -16.14 -1.53 -15.94
CA SER A 269 -14.74 -1.53 -15.49
C SER A 269 -14.55 -1.89 -14.02
N GLY A 270 -15.64 -1.91 -13.22
CA GLY A 270 -15.57 -2.13 -11.77
C GLY A 270 -15.17 -0.91 -10.94
N PHE A 271 -14.93 0.25 -11.55
CA PHE A 271 -14.43 1.45 -10.87
C PHE A 271 -15.44 2.08 -9.90
N ASN A 272 -16.73 1.91 -10.14
CA ASN A 272 -17.84 2.28 -9.27
C ASN A 272 -17.89 3.76 -8.85
N ALA A 273 -17.75 4.68 -9.81
CA ALA A 273 -17.83 6.13 -9.58
C ALA A 273 -19.25 6.56 -9.21
N LYS A 274 -19.47 6.92 -7.95
CA LYS A 274 -20.76 7.42 -7.44
C LYS A 274 -20.96 8.90 -7.80
N PRO A 275 -22.16 9.33 -8.24
CA PRO A 275 -22.43 10.70 -8.65
C PRO A 275 -22.71 11.61 -7.44
N ILE A 276 -21.71 11.81 -6.59
CA ILE A 276 -21.85 12.58 -5.35
C ILE A 276 -21.56 14.07 -5.50
N GLY A 277 -21.24 14.53 -6.71
CA GLY A 277 -20.96 15.93 -7.00
C GLY A 277 -19.69 16.43 -6.30
N PHE A 278 -19.72 17.69 -5.88
CA PHE A 278 -18.67 18.34 -5.11
C PHE A 278 -19.28 19.36 -4.14
N PHE A 279 -18.49 19.85 -3.20
CA PHE A 279 -18.90 20.92 -2.28
C PHE A 279 -18.09 22.19 -2.53
N ASN A 280 -18.75 23.35 -2.57
CA ASN A 280 -18.14 24.64 -2.89
C ASN A 280 -18.22 25.65 -1.74
N VAL A 281 -17.97 25.20 -0.50
CA VAL A 281 -18.12 25.91 0.79
C VAL A 281 -19.49 26.44 1.15
N SER A 282 -20.42 26.53 0.19
CA SER A 282 -21.79 26.99 0.43
C SER A 282 -22.78 25.85 0.34
N GLN A 283 -22.61 24.94 -0.62
CA GLN A 283 -23.56 23.87 -0.90
C GLN A 283 -22.90 22.71 -1.65
N PHE A 284 -23.59 21.57 -1.62
CA PHE A 284 -23.28 20.46 -2.52
C PHE A 284 -23.87 20.75 -3.91
N VAL A 285 -23.06 20.56 -4.94
CA VAL A 285 -23.42 20.85 -6.33
C VAL A 285 -23.32 19.58 -7.16
N GLY A 286 -24.34 19.34 -7.99
CA GLY A 286 -24.30 18.29 -9.02
C GLY A 286 -24.45 16.85 -8.51
N ILE A 287 -25.06 16.66 -7.34
CA ILE A 287 -25.47 15.34 -6.86
C ILE A 287 -26.38 14.68 -7.90
N GLY A 288 -26.11 13.41 -8.18
CA GLY A 288 -26.79 12.61 -9.22
C GLY A 288 -26.39 12.96 -10.65
N GLN A 289 -25.58 14.00 -10.87
CA GLN A 289 -25.17 14.45 -12.21
C GLN A 289 -23.69 14.21 -12.48
N TYR A 290 -22.85 14.34 -11.46
CA TYR A 290 -21.41 14.31 -11.60
C TYR A 290 -20.77 13.38 -10.58
N ALA A 291 -19.79 12.60 -11.02
CA ALA A 291 -18.81 11.99 -10.14
C ALA A 291 -17.47 12.69 -10.37
N PHE A 292 -17.04 13.49 -9.39
CA PHE A 292 -15.73 14.14 -9.40
C PHE A 292 -14.75 13.40 -8.48
N PHE A 293 -13.46 13.64 -8.69
CA PHE A 293 -12.36 13.12 -7.89
C PHE A 293 -11.21 14.13 -7.83
N SER A 294 -10.50 14.14 -6.71
CA SER A 294 -9.31 14.96 -6.53
C SER A 294 -8.11 14.44 -7.35
N SER A 295 -7.18 15.35 -7.63
CA SER A 295 -5.84 15.04 -8.12
C SER A 295 -4.78 15.66 -7.21
N SER A 296 -3.66 14.97 -7.04
CA SER A 296 -2.47 15.56 -6.40
C SER A 296 -1.83 16.65 -7.27
N THR A 297 -2.14 16.69 -8.57
CA THR A 297 -1.78 17.80 -9.45
C THR A 297 -2.59 19.05 -9.06
N GLN A 298 -1.88 20.11 -8.68
CA GLN A 298 -2.48 21.31 -8.13
C GLN A 298 -3.52 21.92 -9.08
N GLY A 299 -4.70 22.24 -8.53
CA GLY A 299 -5.73 22.96 -9.26
C GLY A 299 -6.47 22.11 -10.29
N VAL A 300 -6.38 20.78 -10.24
CA VAL A 300 -7.09 19.90 -11.17
C VAL A 300 -8.07 18.99 -10.44
N ALA A 301 -9.30 18.96 -10.95
CA ALA A 301 -10.29 17.96 -10.60
C ALA A 301 -10.60 17.08 -11.82
N ILE A 302 -10.95 15.83 -11.55
CA ILE A 302 -11.28 14.84 -12.57
C ILE A 302 -12.75 14.50 -12.42
N GLY A 303 -13.49 14.32 -13.51
CA GLY A 303 -14.87 13.88 -13.37
C GLY A 303 -15.47 13.25 -14.60
N ILE A 304 -16.60 12.60 -14.38
CA ILE A 304 -17.51 12.10 -15.40
C ILE A 304 -18.91 12.70 -15.18
N SER A 305 -19.62 12.96 -16.28
CA SER A 305 -20.98 13.52 -16.26
C SER A 305 -21.89 12.88 -17.29
N ASP A 306 -23.16 13.27 -17.25
CA ASP A 306 -24.14 12.97 -18.29
C ASP A 306 -23.68 13.48 -19.67
N GLY A 307 -23.19 12.56 -20.49
CA GLY A 307 -22.76 12.85 -21.86
C GLY A 307 -21.34 13.42 -21.97
N SER A 308 -20.48 13.25 -20.96
CA SER A 308 -19.04 13.55 -21.06
C SER A 308 -18.16 12.30 -20.86
N ASN A 309 -16.89 12.39 -21.28
CA ASN A 309 -15.87 11.38 -20.98
C ASN A 309 -15.34 11.55 -19.56
N LEU A 310 -14.39 10.69 -19.17
CA LEU A 310 -13.45 11.05 -18.11
C LEU A 310 -12.70 12.33 -18.53
N SER A 311 -13.01 13.40 -17.82
CA SER A 311 -12.63 14.76 -18.21
C SER A 311 -11.84 15.44 -17.08
N PHE A 312 -11.00 16.40 -17.46
CA PHE A 312 -10.05 17.08 -16.59
C PHE A 312 -10.42 18.57 -16.55
N GLY A 313 -10.63 19.14 -15.35
CA GLY A 313 -11.02 20.54 -15.19
C GLY A 313 -10.09 21.29 -14.23
N ASN A 314 -9.78 22.54 -14.52
CA ASN A 314 -9.08 23.40 -13.57
C ASN A 314 -10.05 23.91 -12.49
N ILE A 315 -9.67 23.81 -11.22
CA ILE A 315 -10.47 24.21 -10.05
C ILE A 315 -10.76 25.73 -10.08
N GLY A 316 -9.91 26.54 -10.72
CA GLY A 316 -10.14 27.98 -10.93
C GLY A 316 -11.22 28.30 -11.98
N ASP A 317 -11.55 27.36 -12.87
CA ASP A 317 -12.43 27.54 -14.02
C ASP A 317 -13.79 26.81 -13.88
N LEU A 318 -14.15 26.34 -12.68
CA LEU A 318 -15.37 25.55 -12.41
C LEU A 318 -16.70 26.28 -12.78
N ASN A 319 -16.66 27.57 -13.13
CA ASN A 319 -17.78 28.34 -13.68
C ASN A 319 -18.07 28.04 -15.17
N ALA A 320 -17.28 27.22 -15.86
CA ALA A 320 -17.41 26.93 -17.29
C ALA A 320 -18.00 25.54 -17.62
N ILE A 321 -18.33 24.69 -16.64
CA ILE A 321 -18.74 23.27 -16.86
C ILE A 321 -20.25 23.15 -17.20
N GLY A 322 -20.80 24.13 -17.92
CA GLY A 322 -22.20 24.17 -18.34
C GLY A 322 -22.48 23.65 -19.74
N THR A 323 -21.49 23.56 -20.63
CA THR A 323 -21.68 23.10 -22.02
C THR A 323 -20.38 22.59 -22.63
N GLU A 324 -20.42 21.38 -23.21
CA GLU A 324 -19.42 20.73 -24.07
C GLU A 324 -17.99 20.60 -23.52
N MET A 325 -17.74 19.50 -22.80
CA MET A 325 -16.38 19.01 -22.53
C MET A 325 -15.83 18.36 -23.80
N SER A 326 -15.13 19.15 -24.63
CA SER A 326 -14.32 18.68 -25.76
C SER A 326 -12.83 18.89 -25.46
N ASP A 327 -11.98 18.02 -26.01
CA ASP A 327 -10.52 17.92 -25.78
C ASP A 327 -9.68 19.16 -26.17
N SER A 328 -10.26 20.35 -26.33
CA SER A 328 -9.52 21.58 -26.58
C SER A 328 -10.36 22.84 -26.32
N ALA A 329 -10.44 23.31 -25.07
CA ALA A 329 -10.77 24.71 -24.77
C ALA A 329 -10.58 25.02 -23.28
N PHE A 330 -9.40 25.53 -22.91
CA PHE A 330 -9.22 26.30 -21.69
C PHE A 330 -9.41 27.79 -22.01
N ILE A 331 -9.88 28.57 -21.02
CA ILE A 331 -9.88 30.05 -20.93
C ILE A 331 -11.22 30.76 -21.29
N ASN A 332 -11.98 31.17 -20.27
CA ASN A 332 -12.23 32.56 -19.83
C ASN A 332 -13.61 32.72 -19.14
N ALA A 333 -13.60 33.04 -17.84
CA ALA A 333 -14.65 33.85 -17.22
C ALA A 333 -14.00 34.70 -16.12
N GLY A 334 -14.03 36.03 -16.32
CA GLY A 334 -13.22 36.97 -15.56
C GLY A 334 -13.41 36.92 -14.04
N LEU A 335 -12.29 36.73 -13.36
CA LEU A 335 -12.02 37.25 -12.02
C LEU A 335 -10.63 37.89 -12.13
N GLY A 336 -10.54 39.17 -11.74
CA GLY A 336 -9.29 39.95 -11.81
C GLY A 336 -8.19 39.33 -10.95
N ASP A 337 -6.94 39.68 -11.26
CA ASP A 337 -5.70 39.29 -10.57
C ASP A 337 -5.90 38.82 -9.12
N ILE A 338 -5.77 37.50 -8.89
CA ILE A 338 -5.66 36.92 -7.56
C ILE A 338 -4.32 36.20 -7.44
N ASN A 339 -3.24 36.98 -7.31
CA ASN A 339 -2.12 36.51 -6.49
C ASN A 339 -2.69 36.32 -5.07
N THR A 340 -2.81 35.07 -4.59
CA THR A 340 -2.97 34.59 -3.18
C THR A 340 -4.14 33.67 -2.77
N SER A 341 -4.98 33.07 -3.64
CA SER A 341 -5.94 32.04 -3.13
C SER A 341 -6.43 30.98 -4.14
N ILE A 342 -6.01 29.73 -3.94
CA ILE A 342 -6.58 28.48 -4.49
C ILE A 342 -6.87 27.59 -3.26
N PRO A 343 -7.90 26.73 -3.12
CA PRO A 343 -9.30 26.76 -3.55
C PRO A 343 -10.30 26.28 -2.44
N TYR A 344 -11.59 26.60 -2.54
CA TYR A 344 -12.63 26.18 -1.59
C TYR A 344 -13.57 25.10 -2.16
N TYR A 345 -13.00 24.11 -2.84
CA TYR A 345 -13.76 23.00 -3.43
C TYR A 345 -13.31 21.69 -2.81
N TYR A 346 -14.29 20.82 -2.55
CA TYR A 346 -14.06 19.54 -1.91
C TYR A 346 -14.54 18.44 -2.84
N PHE A 347 -13.66 17.47 -3.08
CA PHE A 347 -13.91 16.35 -3.97
C PHE A 347 -13.64 15.03 -3.26
N PRO A 348 -14.26 13.93 -3.73
CA PRO A 348 -13.92 12.59 -3.29
C PRO A 348 -12.48 12.24 -3.68
N VAL A 349 -11.84 11.35 -2.92
CA VAL A 349 -10.47 10.94 -3.21
C VAL A 349 -10.43 9.44 -3.48
N ARG A 350 -9.66 9.05 -4.51
CA ARG A 350 -9.23 7.68 -4.78
C ARG A 350 -7.74 7.57 -4.50
N PHE A 351 -7.23 6.36 -4.34
CA PHE A 351 -5.79 6.12 -4.23
C PHE A 351 -5.28 5.17 -5.33
N VAL A 352 -4.01 5.37 -5.68
CA VAL A 352 -3.22 4.46 -6.52
C VAL A 352 -2.08 3.90 -5.67
N LYS A 353 -1.76 2.61 -5.83
CA LYS A 353 -0.62 1.98 -5.15
C LYS A 353 0.69 2.56 -5.71
N ASP A 354 1.66 2.80 -4.83
CA ASP A 354 3.00 3.34 -5.16
C ASP A 354 3.81 2.46 -6.13
#